data_AF-A0A5N5FIK8-F1
#
_entry.id   AF-A0A5N5FIK8-F1
#
_cell.length_a   1.000
_cell.length_b   1.000
_cell.length_c   1.000
_cell.angle_alpha   90.00
_cell.angle_beta   90.00
_cell.angle_gamma   90.00
#
_symmetry.space_group_name_H-M   'P 1'
#
loop_
_entity.id
_entity.type
_entity.pdbx_description
1 polymer ?
#
loop_
_entity_poly.entity_id
_entity_poly.type
_entity_poly.pdbx_seq_one_letter_code
_entity_poly.pdbx_strand_id
1 'polypeptide(L)'
;MEIPMDVIKQVQISLRKEANMSSYDPDDAPLPNLPSVEETLAELDPSPPYLRCKHCKGRLLRGVQTLTCVFCGRELCKDLPPDPVNFQDTFGYRWLLLSLSLSGSKIVDLPIGANELNRG
;
A
#
# COMPACT_ATOMS: atom_id res chain seq x y z
N MET A 1 -0.05 -13.79 39.88
CA MET A 1 -0.03 -12.31 39.89
C MET A 1 -1.38 -11.87 39.39
N GLU A 2 -2.15 -11.20 40.23
CA GLU A 2 -3.49 -10.71 39.87
C GLU A 2 -3.34 -9.34 39.19
N ILE A 3 -4.12 -9.09 38.14
CA ILE A 3 -4.09 -7.80 37.45
C ILE A 3 -4.92 -6.81 38.29
N PRO A 4 -4.37 -5.64 38.68
CA PRO A 4 -5.08 -4.66 39.51
C PRO A 4 -6.11 -3.89 38.69
N MET A 5 -7.26 -4.53 38.45
CA MET A 5 -8.32 -4.01 37.58
C MET A 5 -8.92 -2.69 38.10
N ASP A 6 -8.93 -2.49 39.40
CA ASP A 6 -9.38 -1.27 40.08
C ASP A 6 -8.49 -0.08 39.73
N VAL A 7 -7.16 -0.26 39.77
CA VAL A 7 -6.18 0.78 39.40
C VAL A 7 -6.30 1.12 37.92
N ILE A 8 -6.44 0.11 37.06
CA ILE A 8 -6.64 0.31 35.61
C ILE A 8 -7.88 1.15 35.35
N LYS A 9 -9.00 0.84 36.02
CA LYS A 9 -10.25 1.61 35.88
C LYS A 9 -10.08 3.06 36.35
N GLN A 10 -9.38 3.30 37.46
CA GLN A 10 -9.12 4.66 37.94
C GLN A 10 -8.28 5.49 36.95
N VAL A 11 -7.25 4.89 36.36
CA VAL A 11 -6.42 5.55 35.34
C VAL A 11 -7.27 5.91 34.12
N GLN A 12 -8.10 4.98 33.63
CA GLN A 12 -9.01 5.23 32.51
C GLN A 12 -9.99 6.37 32.78
N ILE A 13 -10.61 6.40 33.97
CA ILE A 13 -11.53 7.47 34.38
C ILE A 13 -10.81 8.83 34.41
N SER A 14 -9.62 8.87 34.99
CA SER A 14 -8.83 10.11 35.12
C SER A 14 -8.42 10.66 33.76
N LEU A 15 -7.96 9.80 32.85
CA LEU A 15 -7.60 10.18 31.48
C LEU A 15 -8.81 10.71 30.69
N ARG A 16 -9.97 10.05 30.82
CA ARG A 16 -11.21 10.53 30.18
C ARG A 16 -11.64 11.89 30.70
N LYS A 17 -11.52 12.11 32.02
CA LYS A 17 -11.83 13.42 32.63
C LYS A 17 -10.90 14.52 32.11
N GLU A 18 -9.60 14.25 32.04
CA GLU A 18 -8.60 15.21 31.53
C GLU A 18 -8.85 15.55 30.05
N ALA A 19 -9.25 14.56 29.25
CA ALA A 19 -9.59 14.74 27.84
C ALA A 19 -10.97 15.40 27.61
N ASN A 20 -11.70 15.82 28.66
CA ASN A 20 -13.11 16.26 28.58
C ASN A 20 -14.06 15.23 27.93
N MET A 21 -13.74 13.95 28.07
CA MET A 21 -14.52 12.80 27.57
C MET A 21 -15.15 12.00 28.71
N SER A 22 -15.57 12.65 29.80
CA SER A 22 -16.10 11.96 30.99
C SER A 22 -17.38 11.15 30.73
N SER A 23 -18.13 11.48 29.68
CA SER A 23 -19.32 10.74 29.23
C SER A 23 -19.00 9.64 28.21
N TYR A 24 -17.72 9.43 27.86
CA TYR A 24 -17.30 8.39 26.93
C TYR A 24 -17.36 7.03 27.63
N ASP A 25 -18.31 6.22 27.20
CA ASP A 25 -18.36 4.81 27.51
C ASP A 25 -17.75 4.01 26.33
N PRO A 26 -16.64 3.28 26.55
CA PRO A 26 -16.01 2.45 25.52
C PRO A 26 -16.91 1.30 25.06
N ASP A 27 -17.92 0.91 25.85
CA ASP A 27 -18.88 -0.13 25.49
C ASP A 27 -20.07 0.42 24.66
N ASP A 28 -20.36 1.73 24.76
CA ASP A 28 -21.46 2.40 24.04
C ASP A 28 -21.06 3.02 22.70
N ALA A 29 -19.76 3.15 22.42
CA ALA A 29 -19.28 3.70 21.16
C ALA A 29 -18.91 2.56 20.20
N PRO A 30 -19.85 2.05 19.38
CA PRO A 30 -19.42 1.33 18.19
C PRO A 30 -18.51 2.31 17.44
N LEU A 31 -17.26 1.91 17.24
CA LEU A 31 -16.39 2.64 16.32
C LEU A 31 -17.21 2.88 15.05
N PRO A 32 -17.26 4.12 14.53
CA PRO A 32 -17.93 4.34 13.26
C PRO A 32 -17.37 3.32 12.29
N ASN A 33 -18.26 2.61 11.59
CA ASN A 33 -17.84 1.58 10.66
C ASN A 33 -16.74 2.18 9.78
N LEU A 34 -15.54 1.64 9.90
CA LEU A 34 -14.44 2.12 9.08
C LEU A 34 -14.88 1.89 7.61
N PRO A 35 -14.64 2.86 6.73
CA PRO A 35 -14.90 2.65 5.32
C PRO A 35 -14.19 1.38 4.89
N SER A 36 -14.83 0.62 4.01
CA SER A 36 -14.19 -0.55 3.44
C SER A 36 -12.88 -0.15 2.77
N VAL A 37 -11.97 -1.12 2.65
CA VAL A 37 -10.71 -0.89 1.94
C VAL A 37 -11.02 -0.43 0.51
N GLU A 38 -12.05 -0.99 -0.11
CA GLU A 38 -12.51 -0.61 -1.44
C GLU A 38 -13.01 0.84 -1.53
N GLU A 39 -13.79 1.31 -0.57
CA GLU A 39 -14.29 2.70 -0.51
C GLU A 39 -13.14 3.69 -0.29
N THR A 40 -12.25 3.37 0.65
CA THR A 40 -11.05 4.17 0.92
C THR A 40 -10.16 4.28 -0.33
N LEU A 41 -9.97 3.16 -1.03
CA LEU A 41 -9.19 3.13 -2.27
C LEU A 41 -9.86 3.88 -3.41
N ALA A 42 -11.19 3.84 -3.51
CA ALA A 42 -11.94 4.57 -4.52
C ALA A 42 -11.89 6.08 -4.33
N GLU A 43 -11.80 6.55 -3.08
CA GLU A 43 -11.64 7.97 -2.74
C GLU A 43 -10.21 8.46 -3.01
N LEU A 44 -9.20 7.65 -2.66
CA LEU A 44 -7.79 8.00 -2.84
C LEU A 44 -7.30 7.89 -4.30
N ASP A 45 -7.93 7.04 -5.12
CA ASP A 45 -7.53 6.81 -6.50
C ASP A 45 -8.70 6.98 -7.49
N PRO A 46 -8.76 8.11 -8.23
CA PRO A 46 -9.78 8.35 -9.24
C PRO A 46 -9.58 7.51 -10.53
N SER A 47 -8.70 6.50 -10.49
CA SER A 47 -8.48 5.62 -11.64
C SER A 47 -9.77 4.91 -12.08
N PRO A 48 -10.05 4.85 -13.39
CA PRO A 48 -11.23 4.19 -13.91
C PRO A 48 -11.22 2.68 -13.61
N PRO A 49 -12.40 2.02 -13.54
CA PRO A 49 -12.52 0.65 -13.03
C PRO A 49 -11.66 -0.39 -13.74
N TYR A 50 -11.36 -0.19 -15.02
CA TYR A 50 -10.53 -1.09 -15.82
C TYR A 50 -9.01 -1.00 -15.51
N LEU A 51 -8.58 0.03 -14.77
CA LEU A 51 -7.21 0.20 -14.26
C LEU A 51 -7.06 -0.26 -12.80
N ARG A 52 -8.09 -0.92 -12.26
CA ARG A 52 -8.12 -1.43 -10.90
C ARG A 52 -7.83 -2.92 -10.86
N CYS A 53 -7.13 -3.35 -9.82
CA CYS A 53 -6.89 -4.76 -9.59
C CYS A 53 -8.19 -5.53 -9.36
N LYS A 54 -8.28 -6.73 -9.93
CA LYS A 54 -9.45 -7.62 -9.76
C LYS A 54 -9.64 -8.10 -8.31
N HIS A 55 -8.56 -8.18 -7.53
CA HIS A 55 -8.58 -8.66 -6.14
C HIS A 55 -8.79 -7.56 -5.12
N CYS A 56 -7.94 -6.52 -5.15
CA CYS A 56 -7.86 -5.47 -4.13
C CYS A 56 -8.67 -4.21 -4.51
N LYS A 57 -9.18 -4.11 -5.75
CA LYS A 57 -9.73 -2.88 -6.36
C LYS A 57 -8.80 -1.65 -6.36
N GLY A 58 -7.59 -1.76 -5.86
CA GLY A 58 -6.58 -0.71 -5.89
C GLY A 58 -5.88 -0.56 -7.24
N ARG A 59 -5.08 0.50 -7.34
CA ARG A 59 -4.35 0.92 -8.54
C ARG A 59 -3.39 -0.14 -9.08
N LEU A 60 -3.27 -0.21 -10.40
CA LEU A 60 -2.20 -0.95 -11.10
C LEU A 60 -1.03 -0.01 -11.43
N LEU A 61 0.22 -0.47 -11.19
CA LEU A 61 1.43 0.35 -11.27
C LEU A 61 1.62 1.13 -12.60
N ARG A 62 1.26 0.53 -13.73
CA ARG A 62 1.26 1.15 -15.07
C ARG A 62 -0.06 0.88 -15.82
N GLY A 63 -1.16 0.88 -15.08
CA GLY A 63 -2.49 0.71 -15.67
C GLY A 63 -2.68 -0.62 -16.40
N VAL A 64 -3.35 -0.61 -17.56
CA VAL A 64 -3.63 -1.81 -18.36
C VAL A 64 -2.39 -2.53 -18.87
N GLN A 65 -1.25 -1.83 -18.97
CA GLN A 65 0.01 -2.37 -19.49
C GLN A 65 0.81 -3.13 -18.42
N THR A 66 0.35 -3.17 -17.16
CA THR A 66 1.12 -3.85 -16.10
C THR A 66 0.34 -4.62 -15.07
N LEU A 67 1.16 -5.43 -14.41
CA LEU A 67 0.91 -6.73 -13.91
C LEU A 67 0.96 -6.70 -12.41
N THR A 68 0.70 -5.60 -11.68
CA THR A 68 0.88 -5.61 -10.21
C THR A 68 -0.01 -4.56 -9.52
N CYS A 69 -0.84 -4.98 -8.56
CA CYS A 69 -1.58 -4.07 -7.65
C CYS A 69 -0.57 -3.38 -6.72
N VAL A 70 -0.64 -2.04 -6.62
CA VAL A 70 0.21 -1.24 -5.71
C VAL A 70 -0.01 -1.65 -4.24
N PHE A 71 -1.21 -2.14 -3.92
CA PHE A 71 -1.60 -2.46 -2.54
C PHE A 71 -1.34 -3.92 -2.15
N CYS A 72 -1.76 -4.89 -2.97
CA CYS A 72 -1.65 -6.31 -2.64
C CYS A 72 -0.53 -7.05 -3.38
N GLY A 73 0.22 -6.37 -4.25
CA GLY A 73 1.32 -6.97 -5.01
C GLY A 73 0.90 -8.05 -6.02
N ARG A 74 -0.40 -8.34 -6.15
CA ARG A 74 -0.88 -9.42 -7.02
C ARG A 74 -0.74 -9.04 -8.48
N GLU A 75 -0.28 -10.01 -9.27
CA GLU A 75 -0.11 -9.82 -10.70
C GLU A 75 -1.35 -10.03 -11.56
N LEU A 76 -1.54 -9.19 -12.59
CA LEU A 76 -2.73 -9.19 -13.45
C LEU A 76 -2.54 -9.96 -14.78
N CYS A 77 -1.37 -9.86 -15.41
CA CYS A 77 -0.98 -10.66 -16.58
C CYS A 77 0.33 -11.36 -16.22
N LYS A 78 0.47 -12.63 -16.60
CA LYS A 78 1.71 -13.40 -16.40
C LYS A 78 2.42 -13.71 -17.71
N ASP A 79 1.77 -13.39 -18.83
CA ASP A 79 2.09 -13.98 -20.12
C ASP A 79 3.05 -13.13 -20.96
N LEU A 80 3.25 -11.86 -20.60
CA LEU A 80 4.27 -11.01 -21.20
C LEU A 80 5.09 -10.31 -20.12
N PRO A 81 6.44 -10.31 -20.25
CA PRO A 81 7.26 -9.44 -19.42
C PRO A 81 6.79 -7.99 -19.67
N PRO A 82 6.59 -7.19 -18.61
CA PRO A 82 6.18 -5.82 -18.78
C PRO A 82 7.30 -5.05 -19.47
N ASP A 83 6.95 -3.99 -20.22
CA ASP A 83 7.96 -3.14 -20.84
C ASP A 83 9.00 -2.67 -19.80
N PRO A 84 10.27 -2.46 -20.14
CA PRO A 84 11.24 -1.95 -19.18
C PRO A 84 10.78 -0.62 -18.57
N VAL A 85 10.99 -0.42 -17.26
CA VAL A 85 10.76 0.90 -16.64
C VAL A 85 11.87 1.83 -17.07
N ASN A 86 11.52 2.92 -17.77
CA ASN A 86 12.45 4.01 -17.94
C ASN A 86 12.37 4.95 -16.74
N PHE A 87 13.42 4.94 -15.91
CA PHE A 87 13.53 5.81 -14.72
C PHE A 87 13.66 7.29 -15.07
N GLN A 88 13.72 7.67 -16.35
CA GLN A 88 13.64 9.06 -16.77
C GLN A 88 12.20 9.52 -17.05
N ASP A 89 11.19 8.65 -17.06
CA ASP A 89 9.86 9.05 -17.53
C ASP A 89 9.13 9.97 -16.55
N THR A 90 9.32 9.76 -15.24
CA THR A 90 8.62 10.54 -14.20
C THR A 90 9.53 11.59 -13.57
N PHE A 91 8.93 12.71 -13.13
CA PHE A 91 9.65 13.75 -12.40
C PHE A 91 10.34 13.22 -11.14
N GLY A 92 9.63 12.37 -10.37
CA GLY A 92 10.16 11.80 -9.13
C GLY A 92 11.41 10.95 -9.35
N TYR A 93 11.41 10.09 -10.37
CA TYR A 93 12.59 9.29 -10.68
C TYR A 93 13.75 10.14 -11.21
N ARG A 94 13.49 11.14 -12.08
CA ARG A 94 14.53 12.08 -12.50
C ARG A 94 15.17 12.80 -11.32
N TRP A 95 14.35 13.31 -10.39
CA TRP A 95 14.84 13.99 -9.20
C TRP A 95 15.70 13.08 -8.32
N LEU A 96 15.26 11.83 -8.10
CA LEU A 96 16.01 10.85 -7.33
C LEU A 96 17.35 10.52 -8.01
N LEU A 97 17.34 10.26 -9.32
CA LEU A 97 18.54 9.98 -10.10
C LEU A 97 19.55 11.14 -10.03
N LEU A 98 19.08 12.38 -10.21
CA LEU A 98 19.92 13.57 -10.09
C LEU A 98 20.52 13.71 -8.70
N SER A 99 19.73 13.48 -7.65
CA SER A 99 20.17 13.55 -6.26
C SER A 99 21.26 12.51 -5.92
N LEU A 100 21.24 11.37 -6.62
CA LEU A 100 22.23 10.29 -6.49
C LEU A 100 23.37 10.40 -7.51
N SER A 101 23.41 11.45 -8.34
CA SER A 101 24.36 11.60 -9.45
C SER A 101 24.34 10.42 -10.45
N LEU A 102 23.16 9.84 -10.68
CA LEU A 102 22.93 8.76 -11.63
C LEU A 102 22.28 9.31 -12.91
N SER A 103 22.71 8.84 -14.08
CA SER A 103 22.18 9.29 -15.38
C SER A 103 20.85 8.62 -15.76
N GLY A 104 20.50 7.47 -15.15
CA GLY A 104 19.29 6.71 -15.49
C GLY A 104 19.30 6.07 -16.89
N SER A 105 20.43 6.12 -17.60
CA SER A 105 20.58 5.60 -18.97
C SER A 105 20.66 4.07 -19.04
N LYS A 106 20.66 3.39 -17.88
CA LYS A 106 20.69 1.93 -17.79
C LYS A 106 19.25 1.43 -17.72
N ILE A 107 18.77 0.88 -18.82
CA ILE A 107 17.53 0.10 -18.83
C ILE A 107 17.77 -1.09 -17.91
N VAL A 108 16.97 -1.23 -16.86
CA VAL A 108 17.01 -2.42 -16.02
C VAL A 108 16.28 -3.51 -16.80
N ASP A 109 17.04 -4.26 -17.58
CA ASP A 109 16.55 -5.48 -18.19
C ASP A 109 16.14 -6.45 -17.08
N LEU A 110 15.02 -7.15 -17.31
CA LEU A 110 14.52 -8.18 -16.41
C LEU A 110 15.64 -9.22 -16.19
N PRO A 111 15.89 -9.71 -14.96
CA PRO A 111 16.85 -10.79 -14.77
C PRO A 111 16.45 -11.96 -15.67
N ILE A 112 17.29 -12.24 -16.66
CA ILE A 112 17.20 -13.46 -17.47
C ILE A 112 17.18 -14.61 -16.47
N GLY A 113 16.13 -15.42 -16.55
CA GLY A 113 15.92 -16.54 -15.65
C GLY A 113 17.20 -17.37 -15.54
N ALA A 114 17.67 -17.50 -14.30
CA ALA A 114 18.67 -18.49 -13.93
C ALA A 114 18.04 -19.88 -14.05
N ASN A 115 17.92 -20.40 -15.27
CA ASN A 115 17.62 -21.79 -15.67
C ASN A 115 17.86 -21.82 -17.20
N GLU A 116 18.90 -22.38 -17.82
CA GLU A 116 19.71 -23.52 -17.45
C GLU A 116 21.12 -23.39 -18.06
N LEU A 117 22.12 -23.15 -17.22
CA LEU A 117 23.44 -23.72 -17.43
C LEU A 117 23.36 -25.15 -16.86
N ASN A 118 23.39 -26.16 -17.73
CA ASN A 118 23.76 -27.58 -17.53
C ASN A 118 22.79 -28.58 -18.19
N ARG A 119 23.18 -29.07 -19.38
CA ARG A 119 22.99 -30.40 -20.01
C ARG A 119 23.31 -30.20 -21.49
N GLY A 120 24.29 -30.81 -22.14
CA GLY A 120 25.30 -31.81 -21.84
C GLY A 120 26.07 -32.03 -23.16
#